data_AF-A0A4Q5Z1R1-F1
#
_entry.id   AF-A0A4Q5Z1R1-F1
#
_cell.length_a   1.000
_cell.length_b   1.000
_cell.length_c   1.000
_cell.angle_alpha   90.00
_cell.angle_beta   90.00
_cell.angle_gamma   90.00
#
_symmetry.space_group_name_H-M   'P 1'
#
loop_
_entity.id
_entity.type
_entity.pdbx_description
1 polymer ?
#
loop_
_entity_poly.entity_id
_entity_poly.type
_entity_poly.pdbx_seq_one_letter_code
_entity_poly.pdbx_strand_id
1 'polypeptide(L)'
;MFFKRRKEKDFYGGRNNLNTPEMLEKVKANVLAIFGTEDNLVPYQQNASLMEKSLASSRKKFAVHVIKGLPHGIFFYQTLKGNQFYWPSDFWVWPKRSIEMDKLIVDFINAPVK
;
A
#
# COMPACT_ATOMS: atom_id res chain seq x y z
N MET A 1 -21.16 8.18 -33.36
CA MET A 1 -20.91 8.37 -31.92
C MET A 1 -19.60 7.63 -31.60
N PHE A 2 -18.46 8.33 -31.56
CA PHE A 2 -17.16 7.69 -31.41
C PHE A 2 -16.79 7.57 -29.93
N PHE A 3 -16.86 6.36 -29.38
CA PHE A 3 -16.24 6.07 -28.08
C PHE A 3 -14.73 6.07 -28.26
N LYS A 4 -14.12 7.21 -27.91
CA LYS A 4 -12.67 7.35 -27.79
C LYS A 4 -12.22 6.38 -26.69
N ARG A 5 -11.46 5.34 -27.06
CA ARG A 5 -10.76 4.47 -26.10
C ARG A 5 -9.96 5.38 -25.15
N ARG A 6 -10.37 5.46 -23.88
CA ARG A 6 -9.59 6.16 -22.86
C ARG A 6 -8.25 5.44 -22.77
N LYS A 7 -7.15 6.19 -22.87
CA LYS A 7 -5.82 5.62 -22.65
C LYS A 7 -5.74 5.25 -21.17
N GLU A 8 -5.19 4.07 -20.90
CA GLU A 8 -4.95 3.45 -19.59
C GLU A 8 -4.28 4.37 -18.54
N LYS A 9 -3.74 5.52 -18.96
CA LYS A 9 -3.03 6.48 -18.12
C LYS A 9 -3.92 7.37 -17.26
N ASP A 10 -5.24 7.33 -17.45
CA ASP A 10 -6.15 8.32 -16.84
C ASP A 10 -6.87 7.82 -15.58
N PHE A 11 -6.70 6.56 -15.15
CA PHE A 11 -7.46 6.00 -14.01
C PHE A 11 -6.70 6.02 -12.66
N TYR A 12 -5.37 6.07 -12.68
CA TYR A 12 -4.56 6.30 -11.47
C TYR A 12 -4.20 7.78 -11.36
N GLY A 13 -4.93 8.53 -10.51
CA GLY A 13 -4.48 9.80 -9.93
C GLY A 13 -3.66 10.71 -10.85
N GLY A 14 -4.35 11.46 -11.70
CA GLY A 14 -3.75 12.30 -12.73
C GLY A 14 -2.77 13.39 -12.24
N ARG A 15 -1.94 13.79 -13.21
CA ARG A 15 -1.29 15.11 -13.39
C ARG A 15 -0.02 15.46 -12.64
N ASN A 16 0.46 14.67 -11.69
CA ASN A 16 1.80 14.88 -11.15
C ASN A 16 2.51 13.52 -11.03
N ASN A 17 3.73 13.42 -11.55
CA ASN A 17 4.63 12.27 -11.36
C ASN A 17 5.05 12.16 -9.87
N LEU A 18 4.11 12.00 -8.94
CA LEU A 18 4.34 12.07 -7.49
C LEU A 18 4.80 10.76 -6.86
N ASN A 19 4.82 9.67 -7.64
CA ASN A 19 5.10 8.33 -7.14
C ASN A 19 6.27 7.70 -7.90
N THR A 20 7.33 8.46 -8.13
CA THR A 20 8.52 7.90 -8.78
C THR A 20 9.53 7.45 -7.71
N PRO A 21 10.24 6.33 -7.91
CA PRO A 21 11.31 5.86 -7.02
C PRO A 21 12.28 6.98 -6.59
N GLU A 22 12.58 7.90 -7.49
CA GLU A 22 13.50 9.03 -7.28
C GLU A 22 13.02 10.02 -6.20
N MET A 23 11.72 10.05 -5.88
CA MET A 23 11.19 10.86 -4.78
C MET A 23 11.48 10.22 -3.42
N LEU A 24 11.48 8.90 -3.34
CA LEU A 24 11.77 8.16 -2.12
C LEU A 24 13.26 8.25 -1.73
N GLU A 25 14.16 8.39 -2.70
CA GLU A 25 15.59 8.64 -2.44
C GLU A 25 15.82 9.96 -1.67
N LYS A 26 14.93 10.94 -1.85
CA LYS A 26 15.01 12.27 -1.25
C LYS A 26 14.15 12.42 0.01
N VAL A 27 13.59 11.32 0.52
CA VAL A 27 12.72 11.36 1.70
C VAL A 27 13.49 11.91 2.92
N LYS A 28 12.86 12.84 3.65
CA LYS A 28 13.47 13.48 4.83
C LYS A 28 13.09 12.81 6.15
N ALA A 29 12.04 12.00 6.13
CA ALA A 29 11.50 11.30 7.28
C ALA A 29 11.93 9.82 7.30
N ASN A 30 11.87 9.21 8.47
CA ASN A 30 11.95 7.75 8.59
C ASN A 30 10.67 7.14 8.02
N VAL A 31 10.76 5.97 7.39
CA VAL A 31 9.65 5.37 6.65
C VAL A 31 9.36 3.96 7.12
N LEU A 32 8.12 3.71 7.56
CA LEU A 32 7.58 2.37 7.70
C LEU A 32 6.59 2.14 6.56
N ALA A 33 6.90 1.22 5.66
CA ALA A 33 5.99 0.78 4.60
C ALA A 33 5.42 -0.59 4.96
N ILE A 34 4.09 -0.70 4.95
CA ILE A 34 3.37 -1.95 5.26
C ILE A 34 2.51 -2.30 4.06
N PHE A 35 2.69 -3.51 3.55
CA PHE A 35 1.91 -4.08 2.46
C PHE A 35 1.08 -5.25 2.96
N GLY A 36 -0.03 -5.51 2.28
CA GLY A 36 -0.90 -6.64 2.57
C GLY A 36 -0.95 -7.66 1.44
N THR A 37 -1.01 -8.96 1.78
CA THR A 37 -1.11 -10.01 0.76
C THR A 37 -2.48 -10.07 0.07
N GLU A 38 -3.50 -9.44 0.65
CA GLU A 38 -4.85 -9.35 0.08
C GLU A 38 -5.18 -7.93 -0.41
N ASP A 39 -4.15 -7.08 -0.54
CA ASP A 39 -4.29 -5.77 -1.16
C ASP A 39 -4.31 -5.93 -2.69
N ASN A 40 -5.52 -5.93 -3.25
CA ASN A 40 -5.73 -6.03 -4.70
C ASN A 40 -5.50 -4.71 -5.44
N LEU A 41 -5.42 -3.57 -4.74
CA LEU A 41 -5.23 -2.26 -5.34
C LEU A 41 -3.75 -1.89 -5.42
N VAL A 42 -2.93 -2.40 -4.48
CA VAL A 42 -1.48 -2.21 -4.44
C VAL A 42 -0.80 -3.57 -4.20
N PRO A 43 -0.55 -4.37 -5.26
CA PRO A 43 0.00 -5.72 -5.11
C PRO A 43 1.40 -5.73 -4.49
N TYR A 44 1.58 -6.45 -3.38
CA TYR A 44 2.83 -6.39 -2.62
C TYR A 44 4.04 -6.98 -3.36
N GLN A 45 3.86 -7.99 -4.23
CA GLN A 45 4.96 -8.76 -4.83
C GLN A 45 5.94 -7.87 -5.60
N GLN A 46 5.42 -6.85 -6.27
CA GLN A 46 6.23 -5.91 -7.05
C GLN A 46 6.54 -4.64 -6.24
N ASN A 47 5.58 -4.15 -5.49
CA ASN A 47 5.70 -2.86 -4.81
C ASN A 47 6.59 -2.90 -3.57
N ALA A 48 6.61 -4.00 -2.81
CA ALA A 48 7.47 -4.11 -1.62
C ALA A 48 8.95 -4.06 -1.99
N SER A 49 9.36 -4.81 -3.02
CA SER A 49 10.76 -4.79 -3.51
C SER A 49 11.14 -3.44 -4.10
N LEU A 50 10.22 -2.79 -4.83
CA LEU A 50 10.47 -1.46 -5.38
C LEU A 50 10.65 -0.43 -4.26
N MET A 51 9.79 -0.46 -3.24
CA MET A 51 9.87 0.42 -2.07
C MET A 51 11.20 0.25 -1.34
N GLU A 52 11.60 -1.00 -1.08
CA GLU A 52 12.87 -1.31 -0.41
C GLU A 52 14.07 -0.78 -1.19
N LYS A 53 14.14 -1.05 -2.50
CA LYS A 53 15.21 -0.53 -3.37
C LYS A 53 15.27 0.99 -3.39
N SER A 54 14.11 1.64 -3.46
CA SER A 54 14.02 3.11 -3.53
C SER A 54 14.42 3.77 -2.21
N LEU A 55 14.06 3.16 -1.08
CA LEU A 55 14.42 3.65 0.26
C LEU A 55 15.84 3.29 0.66
N ALA A 56 16.45 2.25 0.08
CA ALA A 56 17.84 1.87 0.34
C ALA A 56 18.83 2.99 -0.03
N SER A 57 18.50 3.78 -1.05
CA SER A 57 19.27 4.99 -1.42
C SER A 57 19.04 6.17 -0.47
N SER A 58 18.01 6.12 0.37
CA SER A 58 17.75 7.16 1.36
C SER A 58 18.72 7.05 2.54
N ARG A 59 19.15 8.18 3.08
CA ARG A 59 19.95 8.22 4.33
C ARG A 59 19.08 8.14 5.59
N LYS A 60 17.90 7.52 5.51
CA LYS A 60 16.89 7.50 6.58
C LYS A 60 16.65 6.08 7.05
N LYS A 61 16.24 5.96 8.31
CA LYS A 61 15.77 4.67 8.84
C LYS A 61 14.50 4.29 8.10
N PHE A 62 14.46 3.08 7.55
CA PHE A 62 13.25 2.55 6.95
C PHE A 62 13.04 1.07 7.28
N ALA A 63 11.80 0.63 7.12
CA ALA A 63 11.41 -0.77 7.17
C ALA A 63 10.27 -1.03 6.18
N VAL A 64 10.32 -2.19 5.51
CA VAL A 64 9.27 -2.65 4.60
C VAL A 64 8.77 -3.99 5.11
N HIS A 65 7.47 -4.09 5.38
CA HIS A 65 6.83 -5.31 5.89
C HIS A 65 5.67 -5.74 5.00
N VAL A 66 5.47 -7.05 4.91
CA VAL A 66 4.31 -7.66 4.24
C VAL A 66 3.54 -8.47 5.27
N ILE A 67 2.27 -8.12 5.47
CA ILE A 67 1.37 -8.81 6.41
C ILE A 67 0.41 -9.71 5.63
N LYS A 68 0.32 -10.97 6.04
CA LYS A 68 -0.60 -11.93 5.43
C LYS A 68 -2.05 -11.59 5.79
N GLY A 69 -2.95 -11.66 4.81
CA GLY A 69 -4.40 -11.43 5.00
C GLY A 69 -4.79 -9.97 5.21
N LEU A 70 -3.85 -9.03 5.09
CA LEU A 70 -4.13 -7.61 5.23
C LEU A 70 -4.73 -7.07 3.91
N PRO A 71 -5.96 -6.50 3.92
CA PRO A 71 -6.56 -5.88 2.75
C PRO A 71 -6.12 -4.42 2.59
N HIS A 72 -6.41 -3.81 1.44
CA HIS A 72 -6.10 -2.39 1.17
C HIS A 72 -6.67 -1.42 2.23
N GLY A 73 -7.94 -1.65 2.60
CA GLY A 73 -8.74 -0.70 3.37
C GLY A 73 -8.89 -1.04 4.86
N ILE A 74 -7.86 -1.57 5.53
CA ILE A 74 -8.03 -2.06 6.92
C ILE A 74 -8.50 -0.98 7.92
N PHE A 75 -8.26 0.30 7.63
CA PHE A 75 -8.71 1.42 8.46
C PHE A 75 -10.18 1.81 8.24
N PHE A 76 -10.78 1.41 7.13
CA PHE A 76 -12.18 1.72 6.84
C PHE A 76 -13.16 0.76 7.54
N TYR A 77 -12.64 -0.25 8.25
CA TYR A 77 -13.42 -1.31 8.90
C TYR A 77 -14.40 -2.02 7.95
N GLN A 78 -14.24 -1.87 6.64
CA GLN A 78 -15.06 -2.50 5.62
C GLN A 78 -14.19 -2.83 4.41
N THR A 79 -14.35 -4.02 3.84
CA THR A 79 -13.75 -4.38 2.55
C THR A 79 -14.72 -5.23 1.75
N LEU A 80 -14.68 -5.09 0.42
CA LEU A 80 -15.52 -5.84 -0.50
C LEU A 80 -14.77 -7.11 -0.91
N LYS A 81 -15.19 -8.26 -0.41
CA LYS A 81 -14.65 -9.55 -0.84
C LYS A 81 -15.07 -9.80 -2.29
N GLY A 82 -14.12 -10.20 -3.14
CA GLY A 82 -14.33 -10.49 -4.56
C GLY A 82 -14.24 -9.28 -5.51
N ASN A 83 -14.17 -8.05 -4.97
CA ASN A 83 -14.03 -6.78 -5.71
C ASN A 83 -15.14 -6.46 -6.73
N GLN A 84 -16.27 -7.19 -6.76
CA GLN A 84 -17.43 -6.89 -7.60
C GLN A 84 -18.70 -6.67 -6.74
N PHE A 85 -19.78 -6.21 -7.36
CA PHE A 85 -21.09 -6.06 -6.70
C PHE A 85 -22.04 -7.21 -7.09
N TYR A 86 -21.58 -8.45 -6.96
CA TYR A 86 -22.36 -9.65 -7.33
C TYR A 86 -22.57 -10.58 -6.13
N TRP A 87 -23.75 -10.48 -5.50
CA TRP A 87 -24.12 -11.37 -4.40
C TRP A 87 -24.55 -12.76 -4.94
N PRO A 88 -24.14 -13.89 -4.34
CA PRO A 88 -23.42 -14.03 -3.07
C PRO A 88 -21.90 -14.23 -3.20
N SER A 89 -21.32 -14.18 -4.40
CA SER A 89 -19.87 -14.37 -4.57
C SER A 89 -19.04 -13.21 -4.01
N ASP A 90 -19.63 -12.02 -3.99
CA ASP A 90 -19.03 -10.79 -3.54
C ASP A 90 -19.85 -10.15 -2.42
N PHE A 91 -19.18 -9.79 -1.32
CA PHE A 91 -19.85 -9.26 -0.14
C PHE A 91 -18.97 -8.38 0.73
N TRP A 92 -19.60 -7.45 1.45
CA TRP A 92 -18.91 -6.64 2.44
C TRP A 92 -18.53 -7.48 3.65
N VAL A 93 -17.29 -7.33 4.09
CA VAL A 93 -16.80 -7.85 5.37
C VAL A 93 -16.24 -6.70 6.19
N TRP A 94 -16.34 -6.83 7.51
CA TRP A 94 -15.84 -5.84 8.46
C TRP A 94 -14.60 -6.40 9.18
N PRO A 95 -13.40 -6.29 8.57
CA PRO A 95 -12.20 -6.88 9.15
C PRO A 95 -11.84 -6.19 10.46
N LYS A 96 -11.41 -6.98 11.44
CA LYS A 96 -10.76 -6.45 12.63
C LYS A 96 -9.42 -5.83 12.25
N ARG A 97 -9.03 -4.79 12.98
CA ARG A 97 -7.71 -4.15 12.85
C ARG A 97 -6.61 -5.18 13.11
N SER A 98 -5.53 -5.13 12.32
CA SER A 98 -4.40 -6.08 12.45
C SER A 98 -3.54 -5.72 13.65
N ILE A 99 -3.50 -6.63 14.64
CA ILE A 99 -2.62 -6.52 15.82
C ILE A 99 -1.15 -6.48 15.39
N GLU A 100 -0.79 -7.26 14.36
CA GLU A 100 0.57 -7.28 13.81
C GLU A 100 0.95 -5.91 13.23
N MET A 101 0.05 -5.28 12.48
CA MET A 101 0.26 -3.94 11.93
C MET A 101 0.46 -2.91 13.05
N ASP A 102 -0.39 -2.94 14.07
CA ASP A 102 -0.28 -2.01 15.21
C ASP A 102 1.02 -2.18 15.97
N LYS A 103 1.45 -3.43 16.17
CA LYS A 103 2.73 -3.74 16.80
C LYS A 103 3.90 -3.19 15.98
N LEU A 104 3.92 -3.40 14.66
CA LEU A 104 4.96 -2.87 13.77
C LEU A 104 5.06 -1.33 13.84
N ILE A 105 3.92 -0.65 13.90
CA ILE A 105 3.88 0.82 14.03
C ILE A 105 4.53 1.26 15.35
N VAL A 106 4.10 0.68 16.47
CA VAL A 106 4.63 1.03 17.80
C VAL A 106 6.11 0.72 17.91
N ASP A 107 6.53 -0.47 17.46
CA ASP A 107 7.93 -0.90 17.49
C ASP A 107 8.81 0.02 16.62
N PHE A 108 8.33 0.43 15.45
CA PHE A 108 9.09 1.32 14.57
C PHE A 108 9.28 2.73 15.16
N ILE A 109 8.23 3.27 15.79
CA ILE A 109 8.27 4.58 16.46
C ILE A 109 9.23 4.56 17.65
N ASN A 110 9.20 3.50 18.45
CA ASN A 110 10.00 3.38 19.66
C ASN A 110 11.46 2.95 19.40
N ALA A 111 11.74 2.33 18.26
CA ALA A 111 13.09 1.90 17.94
C ALA A 111 14.03 3.11 17.71
N PRO A 112 15.23 3.12 18.33
CA PRO A 112 16.17 4.24 18.21
C PRO A 112 16.55 4.51 16.76
N VAL A 113 16.73 5.79 16.42
CA VAL A 113 17.30 6.19 15.13
C VAL A 113 18.81 6.01 15.24
N LYS A 114 19.35 5.03 14.52
CA LYS A 114 20.80 4.84 14.40
C LYS A 114 21.40 5.84 13.42
#